data_AF-A0A0K1IUL9-F1
#
_entry.id   AF-A0A0K1IUL9-F1
#
_cell.length_a   1.000
_cell.length_b   1.000
_cell.length_c   1.000
_cell.angle_alpha   90.00
_cell.angle_beta   90.00
_cell.angle_gamma   90.00
#
_symmetry.space_group_name_H-M   'P 1'
#
loop_
_entity.id
_entity.type
_entity.pdbx_description
1 polymer ?
#
loop_
_entity_poly.entity_id
_entity_poly.type
_entity_poly.pdbx_seq_one_letter_code
_entity_poly.pdbx_strand_id
1 'polypeptide(L)'
;MSRRLVVSAFALLVAVSLVGAPVTMADWSEQVSLSASKIDASQVRDETPVLRYDELDADAKDAVRRAIESPDGSHVVYGDEDWPDRFFYSDYAAPGQGLYAVVYEGDYYRLYTFAAGGFPVIYWVYELPFVAYGLALGRVGARAYRGEGSVRLAAGAAVVGAAFHLAGPVFDFPVVSPTAFIGLGVVAAAALVGGLVATAVRNRSKNA
;
A
#
# COMPACT_ATOMS: atom_id res chain seq x y z
N MET A 1 18.53 -12.54 28.12
CA MET A 1 18.85 -12.39 26.68
C MET A 1 19.54 -11.04 26.48
N SER A 2 20.68 -10.97 25.79
CA SER A 2 21.42 -9.69 25.68
C SER A 2 20.66 -8.70 24.78
N ARG A 3 20.66 -7.41 25.13
CA ARG A 3 19.99 -6.33 24.37
C ARG A 3 20.36 -6.37 22.88
N ARG A 4 21.62 -6.67 22.58
CA ARG A 4 22.14 -6.80 21.22
C ARG A 4 21.47 -7.95 20.46
N LEU A 5 21.29 -9.10 21.10
CA LEU A 5 20.63 -10.25 20.48
C LEU A 5 19.16 -9.93 20.16
N VAL A 6 18.44 -9.29 21.10
CA VAL A 6 17.05 -8.88 20.89
C VAL A 6 16.91 -7.91 19.70
N VAL A 7 17.71 -6.84 19.69
CA VAL A 7 17.65 -5.83 18.61
C VAL A 7 18.03 -6.43 17.26
N SER A 8 19.07 -7.27 17.21
CA SER A 8 19.47 -7.92 15.97
C SER A 8 18.42 -8.91 15.46
N ALA A 9 17.80 -9.70 16.34
CA ALA A 9 16.73 -10.60 15.95
C ALA A 9 15.54 -9.82 15.37
N PHE A 10 15.12 -8.74 16.06
CA PHE A 10 14.06 -7.88 15.57
C PHE A 10 14.40 -7.23 14.21
N ALA A 11 15.60 -6.67 14.06
CA ALA A 11 16.05 -6.09 12.80
C ALA A 11 16.08 -7.11 11.66
N LEU A 12 16.48 -8.37 11.93
CA LEU A 12 16.48 -9.44 10.93
C LEU A 12 15.07 -9.88 10.55
N LEU A 13 14.14 -9.95 11.51
CA LEU A 13 12.73 -10.24 11.22
C LEU A 13 12.12 -9.18 10.31
N VAL A 14 12.31 -7.90 10.65
CA VAL A 14 11.87 -6.77 9.81
C VAL A 14 12.54 -6.83 8.44
N ALA A 15 13.85 -7.10 8.37
CA ALA A 15 14.56 -7.24 7.11
C ALA A 15 13.97 -8.34 6.22
N VAL A 16 13.71 -9.53 6.76
CA VAL A 16 13.10 -10.64 6.01
C VAL A 16 11.73 -10.25 5.47
N SER A 17 10.89 -9.62 6.30
CA SER A 17 9.55 -9.17 5.87
C SER A 17 9.60 -8.14 4.73
N LEU A 18 10.59 -7.24 4.72
CA LEU A 18 10.74 -6.22 3.68
C LEU A 18 11.42 -6.76 2.42
N VAL A 19 12.32 -7.75 2.54
CA VAL A 19 12.85 -8.49 1.38
C VAL A 19 11.74 -9.30 0.71
N GLY A 20 10.80 -9.80 1.51
CA GLY A 20 9.58 -10.45 1.04
C GLY A 20 8.48 -9.50 0.55
N ALA A 21 8.75 -8.19 0.39
CA ALA A 21 7.76 -7.21 -0.07
C ALA A 21 7.00 -7.65 -1.33
N PRO A 22 7.62 -8.28 -2.36
CA PRO A 22 6.86 -8.75 -3.52
C PRO A 22 5.83 -9.85 -3.27
N VAL A 23 5.89 -10.48 -2.11
CA VAL A 23 4.88 -11.46 -1.67
C VAL A 23 3.91 -10.81 -0.70
N THR A 24 4.41 -10.00 0.25
CA THR A 24 3.58 -9.37 1.29
C THR A 24 2.82 -8.13 0.83
N MET A 25 3.11 -7.64 -0.38
CA MET A 25 2.44 -6.52 -1.04
C MET A 25 1.84 -6.94 -2.38
N ALA A 26 1.70 -8.24 -2.65
CA ALA A 26 1.19 -8.75 -3.94
C ALA A 26 -0.20 -8.19 -4.29
N ASP A 27 -1.04 -8.05 -3.26
CA ASP A 27 -2.40 -7.50 -3.31
C ASP A 27 -2.41 -6.06 -3.86
N TRP A 28 -1.27 -5.36 -3.81
CA TRP A 28 -1.16 -4.04 -4.41
C TRP A 28 -1.34 -4.07 -5.93
N SER A 29 -1.07 -5.20 -6.59
CA SER A 29 -1.33 -5.34 -8.02
C SER A 29 -2.81 -5.60 -8.35
N GLU A 30 -3.60 -5.96 -7.35
CA GLU A 30 -5.02 -6.29 -7.43
C GLU A 30 -5.82 -5.11 -6.90
N GLN A 31 -6.36 -4.31 -7.81
CA GLN A 31 -7.04 -3.07 -7.44
C GLN A 31 -8.36 -2.95 -8.17
N VAL A 32 -9.37 -2.46 -7.47
CA VAL A 32 -10.59 -1.92 -8.07
C VAL A 32 -10.79 -0.49 -7.63
N SER A 33 -11.26 0.32 -8.57
CA SER A 33 -11.60 1.71 -8.30
C SER A 33 -13.10 1.90 -8.38
N LEU A 34 -13.65 2.59 -7.38
CA LEU A 34 -15.00 3.09 -7.36
C LEU A 34 -14.95 4.61 -7.49
N SER A 35 -15.71 5.17 -8.41
CA SER A 35 -15.88 6.62 -8.52
C SER A 35 -17.36 6.99 -8.46
N ALA A 36 -17.68 7.89 -7.54
CA ALA A 36 -19.03 8.38 -7.32
C ALA A 36 -19.12 9.87 -7.66
N SER A 37 -20.15 10.23 -8.41
CA SER A 37 -20.46 11.64 -8.72
C SER A 37 -21.95 11.90 -8.52
N LYS A 38 -22.28 12.99 -7.83
CA LYS A 38 -23.68 13.38 -7.62
C LYS A 38 -24.34 13.71 -8.96
N ILE A 39 -25.55 13.21 -9.17
CA ILE A 39 -26.35 13.41 -10.39
C ILE A 39 -27.80 13.72 -10.04
N ASP A 40 -28.52 14.33 -10.98
CA ASP A 40 -29.97 14.46 -10.87
C ASP A 40 -30.64 13.12 -11.21
N ALA A 41 -31.80 12.85 -10.60
CA ALA A 41 -32.59 11.64 -10.88
C ALA A 41 -32.95 11.50 -12.38
N SER A 42 -33.13 12.63 -13.09
CA SER A 42 -33.42 12.66 -14.53
C SER A 42 -32.23 12.24 -15.41
N GLN A 43 -31.02 12.20 -14.85
CA GLN A 43 -29.81 11.77 -15.55
C GLN A 43 -29.57 10.26 -15.44
N VAL A 44 -30.38 9.55 -14.63
CA VAL A 44 -30.38 8.09 -14.58
C VAL A 44 -31.06 7.57 -15.84
N ARG A 45 -30.32 6.78 -16.63
CA ARG A 45 -30.87 6.13 -17.83
C ARG A 45 -31.76 4.97 -17.40
N ASP A 46 -32.81 4.69 -18.17
CA ASP A 46 -33.77 3.60 -17.87
C ASP A 46 -33.10 2.23 -17.69
N GLU A 47 -32.00 1.99 -18.41
CA GLU A 47 -31.24 0.75 -18.36
C GLU A 47 -30.25 0.66 -17.19
N THR A 48 -29.97 1.79 -16.51
CA THR A 48 -29.01 1.85 -15.40
C THR A 48 -29.63 1.32 -14.11
N PRO A 49 -29.06 0.25 -13.50
CA PRO A 49 -29.57 -0.26 -12.24
C PRO A 49 -29.47 0.80 -11.15
N VAL A 50 -30.59 1.00 -10.43
CA VAL A 50 -30.67 1.87 -9.26
C VAL A 50 -30.55 1.01 -8.01
N LEU A 51 -29.50 1.25 -7.24
CA LEU A 51 -29.20 0.57 -5.99
C LEU A 51 -29.51 1.50 -4.82
N ARG A 52 -30.15 0.98 -3.77
CA ARG A 52 -30.33 1.73 -2.53
C ARG A 52 -29.16 1.43 -1.61
N TYR A 53 -28.51 2.47 -1.09
CA TYR A 53 -27.36 2.29 -0.20
C TYR A 53 -27.67 1.36 0.98
N ASP A 54 -28.84 1.51 1.60
CA ASP A 54 -29.24 0.73 2.78
C ASP A 54 -29.42 -0.77 2.52
N GLU A 55 -29.60 -1.16 1.26
CA GLU A 55 -29.77 -2.55 0.82
C GLU A 55 -28.44 -3.22 0.42
N LEU A 56 -27.35 -2.45 0.33
CA LEU A 56 -26.03 -2.98 0.04
C LEU A 56 -25.49 -3.79 1.24
N ASP A 57 -24.63 -4.77 0.94
CA ASP A 57 -23.82 -5.46 1.94
C ASP A 57 -22.79 -4.53 2.60
N ALA A 58 -22.13 -5.00 3.65
CA ALA A 58 -21.25 -4.16 4.47
C ALA A 58 -20.08 -3.59 3.67
N ASP A 59 -19.46 -4.39 2.80
CA ASP A 59 -18.27 -4.01 2.05
C ASP A 59 -18.62 -3.05 0.91
N ALA A 60 -19.72 -3.30 0.19
CA ALA A 60 -20.27 -2.38 -0.80
C ALA A 60 -20.70 -1.05 -0.16
N LYS A 61 -21.29 -1.07 1.05
CA LYS A 61 -21.63 0.15 1.80
C LYS A 61 -20.39 0.97 2.14
N ASP A 62 -19.33 0.33 2.63
CA ASP A 62 -18.13 1.06 2.99
C ASP A 62 -17.46 1.64 1.74
N ALA A 63 -17.29 0.84 0.69
CA ALA A 63 -16.64 1.27 -0.55
C ALA A 63 -17.40 2.42 -1.24
N VAL A 64 -18.73 2.33 -1.36
CA VAL A 64 -19.56 3.39 -1.94
C VAL A 64 -19.52 4.65 -1.10
N ARG A 65 -19.64 4.54 0.23
CA ARG A 65 -19.57 5.70 1.13
C ARG A 65 -18.22 6.40 1.00
N ARG A 66 -17.11 5.65 1.07
CA ARG A 66 -15.76 6.21 0.92
C ARG A 66 -15.58 6.90 -0.43
N ALA A 67 -16.10 6.33 -1.51
CA ALA A 67 -16.06 6.97 -2.82
C ALA A 67 -16.86 8.28 -2.86
N ILE A 68 -18.06 8.32 -2.27
CA ILE A 68 -18.92 9.51 -2.20
C ILE A 68 -18.29 10.61 -1.33
N GLU A 69 -17.74 10.24 -0.18
CA GLU A 69 -17.19 11.18 0.81
C GLU A 69 -15.76 11.61 0.50
N SER A 70 -15.07 10.92 -0.42
CA SER A 70 -13.73 11.30 -0.87
C SER A 70 -13.75 12.66 -1.58
N PRO A 71 -12.74 13.54 -1.34
CA PRO A 71 -12.63 14.83 -2.02
C PRO A 71 -12.62 14.77 -3.55
N ASP A 72 -12.12 13.68 -4.13
CA ASP A 72 -12.07 13.45 -5.58
C ASP A 72 -13.22 12.56 -6.09
N GLY A 73 -14.13 12.16 -5.21
CA GLY A 73 -15.23 11.26 -5.55
C GLY A 73 -14.75 9.85 -5.91
N SER A 74 -13.58 9.41 -5.44
CA SER A 74 -13.03 8.11 -5.75
C SER A 74 -12.48 7.36 -4.54
N HIS A 75 -12.52 6.04 -4.62
CA HIS A 75 -11.94 5.14 -3.64
C HIS A 75 -11.35 3.92 -4.35
N VAL A 76 -10.19 3.46 -3.89
CA VAL A 76 -9.53 2.25 -4.38
C VAL A 76 -9.53 1.21 -3.28
N VAL A 77 -9.92 -0.01 -3.64
CA VAL A 77 -9.84 -1.20 -2.80
C VAL A 77 -8.71 -2.08 -3.34
N TYR A 78 -7.86 -2.59 -2.45
CA TYR A 78 -6.71 -3.45 -2.76
C TYR A 78 -7.01 -4.90 -2.33
N GLY A 79 -6.47 -5.88 -3.05
CA GLY A 79 -6.69 -7.31 -2.79
C GLY A 79 -8.04 -7.81 -3.29
N ASP A 80 -8.05 -8.92 -4.03
CA ASP A 80 -9.28 -9.48 -4.59
C ASP A 80 -10.29 -9.96 -3.54
N GLU A 81 -9.81 -10.28 -2.33
CA GLU A 81 -10.60 -10.75 -1.21
C GLU A 81 -11.52 -9.67 -0.62
N ASP A 82 -11.17 -8.40 -0.80
CA ASP A 82 -11.87 -7.25 -0.23
C ASP A 82 -12.80 -6.56 -1.24
N TRP A 83 -12.87 -7.08 -2.49
CA TRP A 83 -13.71 -6.50 -3.52
C TRP A 83 -15.20 -6.71 -3.23
N PRO A 84 -16.03 -5.66 -3.27
CA PRO A 84 -17.47 -5.84 -3.13
C PRO A 84 -18.08 -6.66 -4.28
N ASP A 85 -18.50 -7.90 -3.99
CA ASP A 85 -19.11 -8.85 -4.94
C ASP A 85 -20.36 -8.30 -5.66
N ARG A 86 -20.98 -7.25 -5.12
CA ARG A 86 -22.18 -6.63 -5.69
C ARG A 86 -21.93 -6.00 -7.06
N PHE A 87 -20.70 -5.60 -7.37
CA PHE A 87 -20.39 -4.84 -8.57
C PHE A 87 -19.62 -5.66 -9.60
N PHE A 88 -19.73 -5.22 -10.86
CA PHE A 88 -18.91 -5.75 -11.94
C PHE A 88 -17.70 -4.83 -12.16
N TYR A 89 -16.51 -5.40 -12.19
CA TYR A 89 -15.25 -4.67 -12.36
C TYR A 89 -14.64 -4.97 -13.72
N SER A 90 -14.53 -3.94 -14.56
CA SER A 90 -13.94 -4.04 -15.88
C SER A 90 -13.45 -2.67 -16.34
N ASP A 91 -12.53 -2.65 -17.30
CA ASP A 91 -12.12 -1.44 -18.02
C ASP A 91 -13.26 -0.88 -18.90
N TYR A 92 -14.34 -1.64 -19.07
CA TYR A 92 -15.54 -1.26 -19.78
C TYR A 92 -16.68 -0.95 -18.81
N ALA A 93 -17.31 0.21 -18.98
CA ALA A 93 -18.45 0.65 -18.18
C ALA A 93 -19.72 0.77 -19.04
N ALA A 94 -20.71 -0.05 -18.72
CA ALA A 94 -22.07 -0.02 -19.26
C ALA A 94 -23.10 -0.20 -18.13
N PRO A 95 -24.37 0.16 -18.32
CA PRO A 95 -25.41 -0.06 -17.33
C PRO A 95 -25.40 -1.49 -16.76
N GLY A 96 -25.18 -1.62 -15.45
CA GLY A 96 -25.08 -2.92 -14.75
C GLY A 96 -23.76 -3.67 -14.92
N GLN A 97 -22.84 -3.14 -15.73
CA GLN A 97 -21.50 -3.65 -15.98
C GLN A 97 -20.50 -2.51 -15.75
N GLY A 98 -20.21 -2.17 -14.49
CA GLY A 98 -19.30 -1.06 -14.19
C GLY A 98 -19.95 0.31 -14.09
N LEU A 99 -21.26 0.44 -14.33
CA LEU A 99 -22.03 1.68 -14.17
C LEU A 99 -23.36 1.43 -13.46
N TYR A 100 -23.56 2.14 -12.34
CA TYR A 100 -24.74 2.06 -11.48
C TYR A 100 -25.22 3.46 -11.09
N ALA A 101 -26.48 3.56 -10.68
CA ALA A 101 -26.99 4.69 -9.91
C ALA A 101 -27.18 4.23 -8.47
N VAL A 102 -26.66 4.97 -7.49
CA VAL A 102 -26.83 4.67 -6.07
C VAL A 102 -27.62 5.80 -5.40
N VAL A 103 -28.61 5.45 -4.62
CA VAL A 103 -29.34 6.39 -3.75
C VAL A 103 -28.69 6.36 -2.37
N TYR A 104 -28.07 7.48 -1.98
CA TYR A 104 -27.40 7.68 -0.69
C TYR A 104 -27.99 8.93 -0.03
N GLU A 105 -28.52 8.78 1.19
CA GLU A 105 -29.16 9.88 1.95
C GLU A 105 -30.26 10.66 1.17
N GLY A 106 -30.91 9.99 0.22
CA GLY A 106 -31.96 10.57 -0.63
C GLY A 106 -31.47 11.25 -1.90
N ASP A 107 -30.15 11.40 -2.07
CA ASP A 107 -29.51 11.92 -3.28
C ASP A 107 -29.10 10.80 -4.23
N TYR A 108 -29.07 11.10 -5.53
CA TYR A 108 -28.60 10.18 -6.57
C TYR A 108 -27.12 10.39 -6.87
N TYR A 109 -26.39 9.29 -6.92
CA TYR A 109 -24.98 9.25 -7.31
C TYR A 109 -24.81 8.30 -8.48
N ARG A 110 -24.03 8.71 -9.47
CA ARG A 110 -23.52 7.82 -10.50
C ARG A 110 -22.27 7.15 -9.96
N LEU A 111 -22.31 5.83 -9.85
CA LEU A 111 -21.19 5.02 -9.44
C LEU A 111 -20.59 4.32 -10.67
N TYR A 112 -19.31 4.53 -10.89
CA TYR A 112 -18.50 3.74 -11.79
C TYR A 112 -17.62 2.79 -11.01
N THR A 113 -17.50 1.55 -11.48
CA THR A 113 -16.58 0.56 -10.93
C THR A 113 -15.65 0.07 -12.03
N PHE A 114 -14.35 0.12 -11.77
CA PHE A 114 -13.30 -0.20 -12.74
C PHE A 114 -12.33 -1.21 -12.15
N ALA A 115 -11.87 -2.14 -12.99
CA ALA A 115 -10.67 -2.89 -12.69
C ALA A 115 -9.48 -1.94 -12.83
N ALA A 116 -8.75 -1.68 -11.74
CA ALA A 116 -7.58 -0.80 -11.72
C ALA A 116 -6.27 -1.57 -11.53
N GLY A 117 -6.35 -2.90 -11.48
CA GLY A 117 -5.19 -3.78 -11.41
C GLY A 117 -4.25 -3.57 -12.61
N GLY A 118 -2.97 -3.81 -12.38
CA GLY A 118 -1.95 -3.65 -13.42
C GLY A 118 -1.02 -4.85 -13.52
N PHE A 119 -0.10 -4.81 -14.47
CA PHE A 119 0.88 -5.88 -14.63
C PHE A 119 1.71 -6.03 -13.34
N PRO A 120 1.77 -7.22 -12.71
CA PRO A 120 2.49 -7.44 -11.44
C PRO A 120 3.95 -6.95 -11.48
N VAL A 121 4.59 -7.03 -12.65
CA VAL A 121 5.97 -6.57 -12.87
C VAL A 121 6.16 -5.07 -12.61
N ILE A 122 5.15 -4.24 -12.84
CA ILE A 122 5.22 -2.79 -12.55
C ILE A 122 5.22 -2.56 -11.04
N TYR A 123 4.38 -3.29 -10.31
CA TYR A 123 4.30 -3.21 -8.85
C TYR A 123 5.58 -3.72 -8.19
N TRP A 124 6.21 -4.76 -8.74
CA TRP A 124 7.53 -5.21 -8.29
C TRP A 124 8.59 -4.10 -8.35
N VAL A 125 8.54 -3.22 -9.35
CA VAL A 125 9.46 -2.06 -9.43
C VAL A 125 9.21 -1.07 -8.28
N TYR A 126 7.94 -0.84 -7.93
CA TYR A 126 7.58 0.04 -6.81
C TYR A 126 7.95 -0.54 -5.45
N GLU A 127 8.10 -1.86 -5.34
CA GLU A 127 8.50 -2.56 -4.11
C GLU A 127 10.03 -2.62 -3.92
N LEU A 128 10.82 -2.46 -4.99
CA LEU A 128 12.29 -2.53 -4.94
C LEU A 128 12.94 -1.67 -3.86
N PRO A 129 12.48 -0.43 -3.56
CA PRO A 129 13.05 0.35 -2.47
C PRO A 129 12.97 -0.36 -1.12
N PHE A 130 11.86 -1.05 -0.84
CA PHE A 130 11.67 -1.79 0.41
C PHE A 130 12.55 -3.04 0.46
N VAL A 131 12.71 -3.74 -0.67
CA VAL A 131 13.65 -4.87 -0.79
C VAL A 131 15.08 -4.40 -0.53
N ALA A 132 15.50 -3.30 -1.18
CA ALA A 132 16.83 -2.73 -0.99
C ALA A 132 17.06 -2.30 0.47
N TYR A 133 16.05 -1.67 1.09
CA TYR A 133 16.08 -1.31 2.51
C TYR A 133 16.21 -2.56 3.40
N GLY A 134 15.40 -3.59 3.15
CA GLY A 134 15.42 -4.86 3.88
C GLY A 134 16.78 -5.55 3.82
N LEU A 135 17.40 -5.64 2.64
CA LEU A 135 18.76 -6.18 2.48
C LEU A 135 19.79 -5.38 3.27
N ALA A 136 19.73 -4.04 3.21
CA ALA A 136 20.63 -3.16 3.96
C ALA A 136 20.43 -3.30 5.47
N LEU A 137 19.18 -3.37 5.93
CA LEU A 137 18.82 -3.61 7.33
C LEU A 137 19.32 -4.98 7.81
N GLY A 138 19.16 -6.02 6.99
CA GLY A 138 19.66 -7.36 7.30
C GLY A 138 21.18 -7.36 7.52
N ARG A 139 21.92 -6.64 6.68
CA ARG A 139 23.36 -6.43 6.86
C ARG A 139 23.68 -5.68 8.15
N VAL A 140 22.95 -4.60 8.47
CA VAL A 140 23.12 -3.84 9.72
C VAL A 140 22.84 -4.71 10.94
N GLY A 141 21.73 -5.46 10.93
CA GLY A 141 21.32 -6.37 12.01
C GLY A 141 22.35 -7.48 12.25
N ALA A 142 22.85 -8.10 11.17
CA ALA A 142 23.87 -9.14 11.25
C ALA A 142 25.21 -8.62 11.79
N ARG A 143 25.67 -7.43 11.36
CA ARG A 143 26.88 -6.80 11.91
C ARG A 143 26.70 -6.43 13.37
N ALA A 144 25.54 -5.88 13.75
CA ALA A 144 25.23 -5.61 15.14
C ALA A 144 25.26 -6.89 15.99
N TYR A 145 24.75 -8.01 15.47
CA TYR A 145 24.77 -9.31 16.17
C TYR A 145 26.19 -9.82 16.42
N ARG A 146 27.06 -9.72 15.41
CA ARG A 146 28.48 -10.11 15.48
C ARG A 146 29.33 -9.14 16.29
N GLY A 147 28.87 -7.91 16.48
CA GLY A 147 29.57 -6.88 17.25
C GLY A 147 30.47 -5.97 16.45
N GLU A 148 30.28 -6.00 15.15
CA GLU A 148 31.02 -5.24 14.16
C GLU A 148 30.25 -3.97 13.73
N GLY A 149 29.15 -3.64 14.43
CA GLY A 149 28.21 -2.59 14.04
C GLY A 149 27.44 -1.98 15.21
N SER A 150 26.75 -0.87 14.91
CA SER A 150 25.98 -0.10 15.89
C SER A 150 24.61 -0.72 16.15
N VAL A 151 24.36 -1.11 17.40
CA VAL A 151 23.03 -1.57 17.87
C VAL A 151 21.98 -0.46 17.75
N ARG A 152 22.37 0.81 17.93
CA ARG A 152 21.44 1.95 17.79
C ARG A 152 20.96 2.12 16.35
N LEU A 153 21.88 1.97 15.39
CA LEU A 153 21.53 2.03 13.97
C LEU A 153 20.59 0.87 13.60
N ALA A 154 20.88 -0.35 14.07
CA ALA A 154 20.01 -1.51 13.86
C ALA A 154 18.61 -1.29 14.44
N ALA A 155 18.50 -0.78 15.66
CA ALA A 155 17.21 -0.48 16.28
C ALA A 155 16.43 0.61 15.52
N GLY A 156 17.07 1.74 15.20
CA GLY A 156 16.41 2.83 14.49
C GLY A 156 15.93 2.43 13.11
N ALA A 157 16.77 1.71 12.35
CA ALA A 157 16.40 1.21 11.04
C ALA A 157 15.30 0.12 11.11
N ALA A 158 15.31 -0.74 12.13
CA ALA A 158 14.23 -1.71 12.34
C ALA A 158 12.89 -1.03 12.66
N VAL A 159 12.89 0.06 13.44
CA VAL A 159 11.67 0.83 13.73
C VAL A 159 11.11 1.48 12.46
N VAL A 160 11.96 2.09 11.64
CA VAL A 160 11.54 2.65 10.34
C VAL A 160 10.98 1.54 9.43
N GLY A 161 11.67 0.40 9.36
CA GLY A 161 11.19 -0.75 8.58
C GLY A 161 9.84 -1.28 9.06
N ALA A 162 9.64 -1.37 10.38
CA ALA A 162 8.36 -1.79 10.95
C ALA A 162 7.23 -0.78 10.68
N ALA A 163 7.54 0.52 10.64
CA ALA A 163 6.56 1.55 10.33
C ALA A 163 6.01 1.44 8.89
N PHE A 164 6.79 0.92 7.94
CA PHE A 164 6.29 0.69 6.58
C PHE A 164 5.14 -0.33 6.53
N HIS A 165 5.14 -1.34 7.40
CA HIS A 165 4.04 -2.31 7.47
C HIS A 165 2.73 -1.69 7.98
N LEU A 166 2.81 -0.61 8.76
CA LEU A 166 1.63 0.09 9.28
C LEU A 166 1.06 1.14 8.33
N ALA A 167 1.88 1.59 7.36
CA ALA A 167 1.52 2.64 6.41
C ALA A 167 1.32 2.11 4.98
N GLY A 168 1.47 0.80 4.79
CA GLY A 168 1.52 0.15 3.49
C GLY A 168 0.16 -0.34 2.98
N PRO A 169 0.18 -1.13 1.89
CA PRO A 169 -1.02 -1.55 1.16
C PRO A 169 -1.94 -2.48 1.95
N VAL A 170 -1.41 -3.26 2.91
CA VAL A 170 -2.20 -4.17 3.78
C VAL A 170 -3.31 -3.44 4.55
N PHE A 171 -3.23 -2.12 4.68
CA PHE A 171 -4.23 -1.30 5.37
C PHE A 171 -4.81 -0.20 4.47
N ASP A 172 -4.80 -0.39 3.16
CA ASP A 172 -5.26 0.58 2.16
C ASP A 172 -4.65 1.97 2.33
N PHE A 173 -3.35 2.03 2.66
CA PHE A 173 -2.62 3.30 2.74
C PHE A 173 -3.29 4.31 3.71
N PRO A 174 -3.44 3.97 5.00
CA PRO A 174 -4.32 4.72 5.91
C PRO A 174 -3.82 6.12 6.27
N VAL A 175 -2.55 6.42 5.95
CA VAL A 175 -1.86 7.65 6.38
C VAL A 175 -1.21 8.40 5.22
N VAL A 176 -0.77 7.72 4.16
CA VAL A 176 -0.01 8.31 3.06
C VAL A 176 -0.45 7.73 1.74
N SER A 177 -0.54 8.53 0.68
CA SER A 177 -0.88 8.01 -0.65
C SER A 177 0.14 6.96 -1.13
N PRO A 178 -0.25 6.06 -2.07
CA PRO A 178 0.66 5.05 -2.59
C PRO A 178 1.97 5.63 -3.17
N THR A 179 1.88 6.76 -3.88
CA THR A 179 3.05 7.44 -4.45
C THR A 179 3.96 8.02 -3.38
N ALA A 180 3.41 8.61 -2.32
CA ALA A 180 4.18 9.09 -1.18
C ALA A 180 4.84 7.93 -0.43
N PHE A 181 4.15 6.79 -0.28
CA PHE A 181 4.68 5.58 0.34
C PHE A 181 5.93 5.07 -0.39
N ILE A 182 5.88 4.96 -1.73
CA ILE A 182 7.05 4.62 -2.56
C ILE A 182 8.20 5.59 -2.30
N GLY A 183 7.89 6.89 -2.31
CA GLY A 183 8.88 7.94 -2.07
C GLY A 183 9.58 7.80 -0.72
N LEU A 184 8.85 7.47 0.34
CA LEU A 184 9.41 7.19 1.66
C LEU A 184 10.33 5.96 1.64
N GLY A 185 9.94 4.89 0.93
CA GLY A 185 10.77 3.71 0.70
C GLY A 185 12.10 4.06 0.01
N VAL A 186 12.05 4.87 -1.05
CA VAL A 186 13.25 5.34 -1.79
C VAL A 186 14.18 6.14 -0.88
N VAL A 187 13.65 7.11 -0.14
CA VAL A 187 14.43 7.96 0.76
C VAL A 187 15.08 7.12 1.87
N ALA A 188 14.31 6.21 2.48
CA ALA A 188 14.83 5.35 3.53
C ALA A 188 15.93 4.42 3.02
N ALA A 189 15.74 3.80 1.85
CA ALA A 189 16.72 2.93 1.21
C ALA A 189 18.02 3.71 0.89
N ALA A 190 17.89 4.88 0.26
CA ALA A 190 19.03 5.73 -0.08
C ALA A 190 19.80 6.18 1.18
N ALA A 191 19.10 6.59 2.24
CA ALA A 191 19.72 7.01 3.49
C ALA A 191 20.50 5.86 4.15
N LEU A 192 19.91 4.67 4.24
CA LEU A 192 20.53 3.52 4.89
C LEU A 192 21.72 2.99 4.07
N VAL A 193 21.54 2.82 2.76
CA VAL A 193 22.60 2.35 1.85
C VAL A 193 23.73 3.38 1.77
N GLY A 194 23.41 4.66 1.59
CA GLY A 194 24.39 5.75 1.57
C GLY A 194 25.20 5.84 2.85
N GLY A 195 24.55 5.68 4.02
CA GLY A 195 25.23 5.62 5.30
C GLY A 195 26.21 4.43 5.42
N LEU A 196 25.83 3.26 4.92
CA LEU A 196 26.69 2.08 4.86
C LEU A 196 27.91 2.30 3.95
N VAL A 197 27.70 2.87 2.76
CA VAL A 197 28.78 3.18 1.80
C VAL A 197 29.74 4.21 2.37
N ALA A 198 29.23 5.31 2.92
CA ALA A 198 30.06 6.36 3.52
C ALA A 198 30.93 5.82 4.67
N THR A 199 30.36 4.92 5.49
CA THR A 199 31.09 4.24 6.57
C THR A 199 32.20 3.34 6.01
N ALA A 200 31.91 2.57 4.96
CA ALA A 200 32.89 1.69 4.33
C ALA A 200 34.06 2.47 3.70
N VAL A 201 33.77 3.57 3.00
CA VAL A 201 34.79 4.45 2.40
C VAL A 201 35.69 5.06 3.48
N ARG A 202 35.10 5.59 4.56
CA ARG A 202 35.84 6.18 5.68
C ARG A 202 36.77 5.16 6.35
N ASN A 203 36.34 3.92 6.49
CA ASN A 203 37.15 2.87 7.10
C ASN A 203 38.33 2.45 6.20
N ARG A 204 38.16 2.43 4.86
CA ARG A 204 39.27 2.16 3.94
C ARG A 204 40.34 3.25 4.00
N SER A 205 39.94 4.52 4.03
CA SER A 205 40.88 5.65 4.10
C SER A 205 41.73 5.69 5.38
N LYS A 206 41.28 5.07 6.47
CA LYS A 206 42.04 5.00 7.74
C LYS A 206 43.07 3.85 7.76
N ASN A 207 42.94 2.90 6.85
CA ASN A 207 43.77 1.70 6.78
C ASN A 207 44.79 1.74 5.63
N ALA A 208 44.80 2.82 4.86
CA ALA A 208 45.77 3.12 3.80
C ALA A 208 46.77 4.16 4.32
#